data_AF-A0A2T6BHQ4-F1
#
_entry.id   AF-A0A2T6BHQ4-F1
#
_cell.length_a   1.000
_cell.length_b   1.000
_cell.length_c   1.000
_cell.angle_alpha   90.00
_cell.angle_beta   90.00
_cell.angle_gamma   90.00
#
_symmetry.space_group_name_H-M   'P 1'
#
loop_
_entity.id
_entity.type
_entity.pdbx_description
1 polymer ?
#
loop_
_entity_poly.entity_id
_entity_poly.type
_entity_poly.pdbx_seq_one_letter_code
_entity_poly.pdbx_strand_id
1 'polypeptide(L)'
;MRALQETSWPQNLRDKAMRQDQRVLTVWPGSPAEALGIKPGWHLLQIDMEPPSPAKIRAARGNGVNGMAFLDPDSGAIHTLEAGPWPFGLHLIPRVNDGLIEGIRSRNYDVAALNTLWSQGNWKDFEALRAPLEDAALPKGLPFFSKRPKDPDALTRKIGTLDVPDLQLFLALSHLAGGDVAGCDFYLRARRDARERMGLQDDLLDHDALELFMDALILWNRGRREEAKTVAGQMLATAPRNKGAIALYCQLMGSDPLRYWPPEMREPFPINYALPQHDPFGQWPEGGTVRLEDTIAAMAPGQLHLVYSLSWYRTNGPMQWEFETLIPLYQMDPDRIASIDLITAIDNPNSHWIDKNQIEDRARAAGLPVRVLFDQPDHVAEDLGCIEAPQLYLLDHKGRVLSMEKLANEEGYWQALSVMKTL
;
A
#
# COMPACT_ATOMS: atom_id res chain seq x y z
N MET A 1 5.31 25.14 -10.26
CA MET A 1 6.13 23.90 -10.24
C MET A 1 7.08 23.95 -11.44
N ARG A 2 8.35 23.53 -11.31
CA ARG A 2 9.24 23.43 -12.47
C ARG A 2 8.81 22.24 -13.34
N ALA A 3 8.87 22.38 -14.66
CA ALA A 3 8.56 21.29 -15.59
C ALA A 3 9.65 20.22 -15.56
N LEU A 4 9.27 18.99 -15.91
CA LEU A 4 10.23 17.93 -16.18
C LEU A 4 11.06 18.25 -17.43
N GLN A 5 12.35 17.94 -17.37
CA GLN A 5 13.28 18.09 -18.49
C GLN A 5 13.71 16.74 -19.01
N GLU A 6 13.64 16.53 -20.32
CA GLU A 6 14.22 15.33 -20.92
C GLU A 6 15.74 15.37 -20.86
N THR A 7 16.35 14.26 -20.45
CA THR A 7 17.80 14.11 -20.31
C THR A 7 18.25 12.78 -20.89
N SER A 8 19.48 12.76 -21.41
CA SER A 8 20.13 11.54 -21.88
C SER A 8 20.99 10.95 -20.77
N TRP A 9 20.74 9.71 -20.37
CA TRP A 9 21.65 8.97 -19.48
C TRP A 9 22.44 7.93 -20.26
N PRO A 10 23.71 7.70 -19.90
CA PRO A 10 24.47 6.55 -20.37
C PRO A 10 23.73 5.23 -20.07
N GLN A 11 23.76 4.28 -21.00
CA GLN A 11 23.04 3.00 -20.87
C GLN A 11 23.39 2.25 -19.57
N ASN A 12 24.66 2.23 -19.18
CA ASN A 12 25.12 1.59 -17.94
C ASN A 12 24.52 2.22 -16.68
N LEU A 13 24.27 3.53 -16.67
CA LEU A 13 23.63 4.22 -15.55
C LEU A 13 22.15 3.87 -15.50
N ARG A 14 21.47 3.85 -16.66
CA ARG A 14 20.08 3.43 -16.80
C ARG A 14 19.89 1.99 -16.30
N ASP A 15 20.71 1.07 -16.77
CA ASP A 15 20.65 -0.35 -16.38
C ASP A 15 20.86 -0.54 -14.88
N LYS A 16 21.75 0.25 -14.27
CA LYS A 16 21.96 0.23 -12.81
C LYS A 16 20.75 0.76 -12.06
N ALA A 17 20.19 1.89 -12.48
CA ALA A 17 19.04 2.51 -11.81
C ALA A 17 17.77 1.64 -11.90
N MET A 18 17.55 1.00 -13.05
CA MET A 18 16.42 0.08 -13.27
C MET A 18 16.45 -1.18 -12.39
N ARG A 19 17.56 -1.49 -11.71
CA ARG A 19 17.62 -2.60 -10.75
C ARG A 19 17.04 -2.24 -9.38
N GLN A 20 16.81 -0.97 -9.11
CA GLN A 20 16.37 -0.48 -7.80
C GLN A 20 15.25 0.56 -7.94
N ASP A 21 14.59 0.56 -9.09
CA ASP A 21 13.53 1.49 -9.43
C ASP A 21 12.22 1.15 -8.69
N GLN A 22 11.30 2.09 -8.74
CA GLN A 22 9.93 1.92 -8.28
C GLN A 22 9.01 2.28 -9.43
N ARG A 23 7.95 1.49 -9.65
CA ARG A 23 6.98 1.78 -10.72
C ARG A 23 5.89 2.69 -10.19
N VAL A 24 5.51 3.69 -10.97
CA VAL A 24 4.31 4.49 -10.75
C VAL A 24 3.10 3.63 -11.08
N LEU A 25 2.36 3.17 -10.07
CA LEU A 25 1.11 2.44 -10.27
C LEU A 25 -0.04 3.40 -10.60
N THR A 26 -0.12 4.50 -9.86
CA THR A 26 -1.23 5.46 -9.95
C THR A 26 -0.72 6.88 -9.92
N VAL A 27 -1.36 7.72 -10.72
CA VAL A 27 -1.25 9.17 -10.69
C VAL A 27 -2.65 9.72 -10.44
N TRP A 28 -2.84 10.46 -9.35
CA TRP A 28 -4.17 10.92 -8.94
C TRP A 28 -4.63 12.14 -9.78
N PRO A 29 -5.89 12.17 -10.25
CA PRO A 29 -6.40 13.30 -11.02
C PRO A 29 -6.44 14.62 -10.25
N GLY A 30 -5.89 15.67 -10.85
CA GLY A 30 -5.73 17.01 -10.28
C GLY A 30 -4.57 17.16 -9.31
N SER A 31 -3.66 16.18 -9.24
CA SER A 31 -2.50 16.20 -8.34
C SER A 31 -1.28 16.92 -8.94
N PRO A 32 -0.32 17.37 -8.11
CA PRO A 32 1.01 17.80 -8.55
C PRO A 32 1.70 16.83 -9.52
N ALA A 33 1.61 15.52 -9.28
CA ALA A 33 2.14 14.51 -10.19
C ALA A 33 1.56 14.60 -11.60
N GLU A 34 0.23 14.71 -11.69
CA GLU A 34 -0.47 14.82 -12.98
C GLU A 34 -0.10 16.12 -13.69
N ALA A 35 -0.01 17.23 -12.95
CA ALA A 35 0.40 18.52 -13.49
C ALA A 35 1.83 18.52 -14.06
N LEU A 36 2.70 17.64 -13.56
CA LEU A 36 4.05 17.42 -14.11
C LEU A 36 4.06 16.50 -15.34
N GLY A 37 2.94 15.88 -15.67
CA GLY A 37 2.82 14.95 -16.80
C GLY A 37 3.36 13.55 -16.50
N ILE A 38 3.59 13.20 -15.23
CA ILE A 38 3.96 11.84 -14.83
C ILE A 38 2.78 10.91 -15.14
N LYS A 39 3.06 9.70 -15.62
CA LYS A 39 2.03 8.73 -16.01
C LYS A 39 2.15 7.41 -15.25
N PRO A 40 1.03 6.69 -15.03
CA PRO A 40 1.08 5.29 -14.65
C PRO A 40 1.97 4.48 -15.60
N GLY A 41 2.74 3.55 -15.04
CA GLY A 41 3.72 2.75 -15.77
C GLY A 41 5.12 3.36 -15.81
N TRP A 42 5.30 4.66 -15.55
CA TRP A 42 6.64 5.27 -15.46
C TRP A 42 7.45 4.73 -14.29
N HIS A 43 8.77 4.82 -14.39
CA HIS A 43 9.68 4.29 -13.36
C HIS A 43 10.40 5.44 -12.67
N LEU A 44 10.25 5.57 -11.35
CA LEU A 44 11.11 6.43 -10.55
C LEU A 44 12.49 5.77 -10.46
N LEU A 45 13.51 6.42 -11.01
CA LEU A 45 14.87 5.90 -11.09
C LEU A 45 15.76 6.38 -9.93
N GLN A 46 15.56 7.63 -9.49
CA GLN A 46 16.35 8.22 -8.42
C GLN A 46 15.62 9.35 -7.71
N ILE A 47 16.03 9.59 -6.46
CA ILE A 47 15.72 10.76 -5.64
C ILE A 47 17.05 11.27 -5.08
N ASP A 48 17.39 12.53 -5.28
CA ASP A 48 18.64 13.17 -4.85
C ASP A 48 19.88 12.32 -5.17
N MET A 49 19.96 11.83 -6.42
CA MET A 49 21.05 10.97 -6.91
C MET A 49 21.15 9.59 -6.25
N GLU A 50 20.16 9.18 -5.46
CA GLU A 50 20.10 7.87 -4.79
C GLU A 50 18.90 7.04 -5.27
N PRO A 51 18.98 5.70 -5.22
CA PRO A 51 17.85 4.83 -5.56
C PRO A 51 16.61 5.06 -4.66
N PRO A 52 15.39 4.93 -5.20
CA PRO A 52 14.14 5.15 -4.47
C PRO A 52 13.79 3.99 -3.53
N SER A 53 14.46 3.93 -2.37
CA SER A 53 14.08 3.04 -1.28
C SER A 53 12.85 3.56 -0.51
N PRO A 54 12.13 2.72 0.26
CA PRO A 54 11.04 3.17 1.12
C PRO A 54 11.45 4.26 2.13
N ALA A 55 12.71 4.22 2.60
CA ALA A 55 13.26 5.26 3.46
C ALA A 55 13.51 6.56 2.67
N LYS A 56 14.05 6.46 1.45
CA LYS A 56 14.34 7.61 0.61
C LYS A 56 13.07 8.32 0.14
N ILE A 57 12.04 7.58 -0.28
CA ILE A 57 10.74 8.15 -0.67
C ILE A 57 10.11 8.92 0.49
N ARG A 58 10.13 8.33 1.69
CA ARG A 58 9.60 8.97 2.90
C ARG A 58 10.34 10.26 3.24
N ALA A 59 11.68 10.22 3.20
CA ALA A 59 12.50 11.42 3.39
C ALA A 59 12.15 12.49 2.34
N ALA A 60 12.00 12.10 1.07
CA ALA A 60 11.69 13.01 -0.02
C ALA A 60 10.36 13.74 0.16
N ARG A 61 9.32 13.05 0.67
CA ARG A 61 8.02 13.65 1.00
C ARG A 61 8.14 14.75 2.04
N GLY A 62 8.93 14.51 3.09
CA GLY A 62 9.17 15.47 4.16
C GLY A 62 10.15 16.58 3.81
N ASN A 63 10.93 16.43 2.73
CA ASN A 63 11.89 17.41 2.24
C ASN A 63 11.20 18.45 1.35
N GLY A 64 11.56 19.73 1.53
CA GLY A 64 10.98 20.80 0.73
C GLY A 64 11.40 20.79 -0.75
N VAL A 65 12.62 20.34 -1.07
CA VAL A 65 13.18 20.35 -2.43
C VAL A 65 14.01 19.09 -2.63
N ASN A 66 13.67 18.31 -3.66
CA ASN A 66 14.36 17.09 -4.08
C ASN A 66 14.66 17.14 -5.58
N GLY A 67 15.75 16.50 -5.98
CA GLY A 67 16.01 16.11 -7.35
C GLY A 67 15.41 14.73 -7.66
N MET A 68 14.75 14.54 -8.79
CA MET A 68 14.12 13.26 -9.16
C MET A 68 14.36 12.94 -10.63
N ALA A 69 14.37 11.65 -10.98
CA ALA A 69 14.34 11.22 -12.38
C ALA A 69 13.36 10.08 -12.61
N PHE A 70 12.61 10.18 -13.70
CA PHE A 70 11.63 9.22 -14.14
C PHE A 70 11.98 8.68 -15.52
N LEU A 71 11.82 7.38 -15.75
CA LEU A 71 11.89 6.77 -17.07
C LEU A 71 10.47 6.58 -17.60
N ASP A 72 10.23 7.08 -18.81
CA ASP A 72 9.08 6.70 -19.63
C ASP A 72 9.41 5.38 -20.37
N PRO A 73 8.76 4.25 -20.05
CA PRO A 73 9.06 2.98 -20.69
C PRO A 73 8.68 2.95 -22.18
N ASP A 74 7.71 3.78 -22.61
CA ASP A 74 7.20 3.76 -23.97
C ASP A 74 8.17 4.44 -24.94
N SER A 75 8.70 5.59 -24.55
CA SER A 75 9.68 6.34 -25.36
C SER A 75 11.14 6.00 -25.02
N GLY A 76 11.38 5.45 -23.83
CA GLY A 76 12.71 5.27 -23.27
C GLY A 76 13.37 6.57 -22.78
N ALA A 77 12.65 7.69 -22.82
CA ALA A 77 13.13 9.00 -22.38
C ALA A 77 13.23 9.08 -20.86
N ILE A 78 14.23 9.83 -20.37
CA ILE A 78 14.42 10.08 -18.94
C ILE A 78 14.07 11.54 -18.66
N HIS A 79 13.09 11.73 -17.78
CA HIS A 79 12.58 13.03 -17.37
C HIS A 79 13.07 13.37 -15.97
N THR A 80 13.80 14.47 -15.83
CA THR A 80 14.35 14.93 -14.55
C THR A 80 13.61 16.15 -14.02
N LEU A 81 13.48 16.19 -12.70
CA LEU A 81 13.15 17.39 -11.94
C LEU A 81 14.37 17.70 -11.09
N GLU A 82 15.19 18.69 -11.48
CA GLU A 82 16.47 18.96 -10.80
C GLU A 82 16.29 19.42 -9.34
N ALA A 83 15.23 20.18 -9.08
CA ALA A 83 14.90 20.70 -7.76
C ALA A 83 13.41 21.07 -7.72
N GLY A 84 12.63 20.34 -6.94
CA GLY A 84 11.23 20.65 -6.68
C GLY A 84 10.67 19.90 -5.48
N PRO A 85 9.47 20.28 -5.01
CA PRO A 85 8.78 19.50 -3.98
C PRO A 85 8.54 18.08 -4.48
N TRP A 86 8.34 17.15 -3.54
CA TRP A 86 7.80 15.84 -3.88
C TRP A 86 6.52 16.01 -4.72
N PRO A 87 6.36 15.29 -5.84
CA PRO A 87 5.31 15.54 -6.81
C PRO A 87 4.00 14.88 -6.35
N PHE A 88 3.51 15.20 -5.14
CA PHE A 88 2.39 14.53 -4.47
C PHE A 88 1.29 14.02 -5.41
N GLY A 89 0.70 12.87 -5.07
CA GLY A 89 -0.31 12.20 -5.91
C GLY A 89 0.22 11.01 -6.69
N LEU A 90 1.34 10.43 -6.26
CA LEU A 90 1.90 9.19 -6.81
C LEU A 90 1.69 8.03 -5.85
N HIS A 91 1.23 6.91 -6.39
CA HIS A 91 1.38 5.62 -5.72
C HIS A 91 2.49 4.83 -6.40
N LEU A 92 3.57 4.60 -5.67
CA LEU A 92 4.74 3.85 -6.10
C LEU A 92 4.69 2.43 -5.57
N ILE A 93 5.09 1.48 -6.40
CA ILE A 93 5.18 0.06 -6.05
C ILE A 93 6.57 -0.48 -6.36
N PRO A 94 7.09 -1.41 -5.53
CA PRO A 94 8.36 -2.03 -5.79
C PRO A 94 8.25 -2.93 -7.02
N ARG A 95 9.36 -3.08 -7.73
CA ARG A 95 9.51 -4.04 -8.81
C ARG A 95 10.26 -5.27 -8.35
N VAL A 96 10.07 -6.36 -9.09
CA VAL A 96 10.96 -7.51 -9.00
C VAL A 96 12.36 -7.05 -9.44
N ASN A 97 13.30 -7.10 -8.49
CA ASN A 97 14.68 -6.70 -8.71
C ASN A 97 15.67 -7.87 -8.54
N ASP A 98 16.91 -7.66 -8.98
CA ASP A 98 17.99 -8.64 -8.89
C ASP A 98 18.23 -9.14 -7.46
N GLY A 99 18.04 -8.28 -6.46
CA GLY A 99 18.20 -8.64 -5.05
C GLY A 99 17.15 -9.64 -4.57
N LEU A 100 15.89 -9.43 -4.94
CA LEU A 100 14.81 -10.38 -4.66
C LEU A 100 15.03 -11.70 -5.42
N ILE A 101 15.42 -11.63 -6.69
CA ILE A 101 15.73 -12.81 -7.51
C ILE A 101 16.84 -13.64 -6.85
N GLU A 102 17.92 -13.00 -6.41
CA GLU A 102 19.04 -13.66 -5.75
C GLU A 102 18.66 -14.19 -4.36
N GLY A 103 17.85 -13.44 -3.61
CA GLY A 103 17.26 -13.90 -2.34
C GLY A 103 16.44 -15.17 -2.52
N ILE A 104 15.63 -15.25 -3.57
CA ILE A 104 14.84 -16.45 -3.88
C ILE A 104 15.78 -17.62 -4.25
N ARG A 105 16.74 -17.42 -5.15
CA ARG A 105 17.71 -18.45 -5.56
C ARG A 105 18.51 -19.00 -4.39
N SER A 106 18.91 -18.13 -3.47
CA SER A 106 19.64 -18.50 -2.24
C SER A 106 18.73 -19.05 -1.13
N ARG A 107 17.41 -19.04 -1.34
CA ARG A 107 16.36 -19.41 -0.36
C ARG A 107 16.37 -18.57 0.91
N ASN A 108 16.85 -17.35 0.78
CA ASN A 108 16.80 -16.31 1.80
C ASN A 108 15.89 -15.20 1.29
N TYR A 109 14.63 -15.54 1.04
CA TYR A 109 13.63 -14.60 0.54
C TYR A 109 12.56 -14.38 1.60
N ASP A 110 12.02 -13.16 1.59
CA ASP A 110 10.97 -12.73 2.48
C ASP A 110 9.61 -12.95 1.81
N VAL A 111 8.81 -13.87 2.35
CA VAL A 111 7.43 -14.14 1.88
C VAL A 111 6.57 -12.87 2.00
N ALA A 112 6.79 -12.02 3.00
CA ALA A 112 6.06 -10.77 3.14
C ALA A 112 6.39 -9.79 1.99
N ALA A 113 7.62 -9.81 1.47
CA ALA A 113 8.00 -9.01 0.31
C ALA A 113 7.30 -9.50 -0.98
N LEU A 114 7.16 -10.81 -1.17
CA LEU A 114 6.38 -11.38 -2.26
C LEU A 114 4.89 -11.04 -2.12
N ASN A 115 4.34 -11.13 -0.91
CA ASN A 115 2.97 -10.72 -0.64
C ASN A 115 2.73 -9.24 -0.94
N THR A 116 3.68 -8.38 -0.56
CA THR A 116 3.60 -6.94 -0.83
C THR A 116 3.55 -6.63 -2.33
N LEU A 117 4.29 -7.37 -3.15
CA LEU A 117 4.28 -7.15 -4.60
C LEU A 117 2.90 -7.39 -5.21
N TRP A 118 2.28 -8.54 -4.93
CA TRP A 118 0.97 -8.84 -5.52
C TRP A 118 -0.15 -8.01 -4.88
N SER A 119 -0.11 -7.77 -3.56
CA SER A 119 -1.17 -7.03 -2.85
C SER A 119 -1.27 -5.58 -3.31
N GLN A 120 -0.16 -5.02 -3.81
CA GLN A 120 -0.10 -3.71 -4.45
C GLN A 120 -0.45 -3.74 -5.94
N GLY A 121 -0.90 -4.88 -6.48
CA GLY A 121 -1.32 -5.05 -7.87
C GLY A 121 -0.20 -5.39 -8.85
N ASN A 122 1.03 -5.65 -8.37
CA ASN A 122 2.19 -5.98 -9.22
C ASN A 122 2.34 -7.50 -9.50
N TRP A 123 1.26 -8.18 -9.85
CA TRP A 123 1.32 -9.63 -10.06
C TRP A 123 1.98 -10.03 -11.39
N LYS A 124 1.94 -9.18 -12.43
CA LYS A 124 2.56 -9.50 -13.73
C LYS A 124 4.08 -9.61 -13.67
N ASP A 125 4.74 -8.88 -12.78
CA ASP A 125 6.19 -8.95 -12.62
C ASP A 125 6.65 -10.32 -12.08
N PHE A 126 5.74 -11.16 -11.57
CA PHE A 126 6.05 -12.53 -11.11
C PHE A 126 6.50 -13.47 -12.24
N GLU A 127 6.27 -13.13 -13.51
CA GLU A 127 6.80 -13.93 -14.63
C GLU A 127 8.33 -14.09 -14.52
N ALA A 128 9.02 -13.02 -14.16
CA ALA A 128 10.47 -13.02 -13.97
C ALA A 128 10.94 -13.87 -12.77
N LEU A 129 10.02 -14.19 -11.84
CA LEU A 129 10.30 -14.98 -10.65
C LEU A 129 10.12 -16.48 -10.86
N ARG A 130 9.55 -16.95 -11.97
CA ARG A 130 9.27 -18.38 -12.21
C ARG A 130 10.52 -19.25 -12.01
N ALA A 131 11.58 -19.00 -12.78
CA ALA A 131 12.80 -19.80 -12.70
C ALA A 131 13.50 -19.74 -11.33
N PRO A 132 13.66 -18.55 -10.70
CA PRO A 132 14.12 -18.46 -9.31
C PRO A 132 13.30 -19.29 -8.33
N LEU A 133 11.97 -19.23 -8.41
CA LEU A 133 11.06 -19.97 -7.52
C LEU A 133 11.17 -21.49 -7.74
N GLU A 134 11.29 -21.94 -9.00
CA GLU A 134 11.52 -23.36 -9.32
C GLU A 134 12.82 -23.88 -8.69
N ASP A 135 13.90 -23.11 -8.80
CA ASP A 135 15.22 -23.45 -8.24
C ASP A 135 15.18 -23.47 -6.69
N ALA A 136 14.41 -22.56 -6.09
CA ALA A 136 14.20 -22.49 -4.64
C ALA A 136 13.41 -23.68 -4.09
N ALA A 137 12.42 -24.18 -4.85
CA ALA A 137 11.53 -25.26 -4.43
C ALA A 137 12.19 -26.64 -4.37
N LEU A 138 13.23 -26.90 -5.18
CA LEU A 138 13.92 -28.19 -5.18
C LEU A 138 14.65 -28.44 -3.83
N PRO A 139 14.87 -29.66 -3.34
CA PRO A 139 15.64 -29.90 -2.10
C PRO A 139 17.13 -29.48 -2.21
N LYS A 140 17.76 -29.04 -1.12
CA LYS A 140 19.22 -28.83 -1.06
C LYS A 140 19.95 -30.17 -1.23
N GLY A 141 21.07 -30.18 -1.97
CA GLY A 141 21.95 -31.34 -2.04
C GLY A 141 21.48 -32.48 -2.94
N LEU A 142 20.64 -32.20 -3.95
CA LEU A 142 20.42 -33.14 -5.05
C LEU A 142 21.80 -33.61 -5.55
N PRO A 143 22.14 -34.92 -5.48
CA PRO A 143 23.43 -35.42 -5.91
C PRO A 143 23.72 -34.96 -7.35
N PHE A 144 24.99 -34.81 -7.69
CA PHE A 144 25.49 -34.36 -9.00
C PHE A 144 24.87 -35.10 -10.21
N PHE A 145 24.22 -36.24 -9.97
CA PHE A 145 23.48 -37.06 -10.94
C PHE A 145 21.95 -36.86 -10.97
N SER A 146 21.31 -36.35 -9.92
CA SER A 146 19.91 -35.89 -9.96
C SER A 146 19.86 -34.44 -10.42
N LYS A 147 20.27 -34.21 -11.66
CA LYS A 147 20.22 -32.88 -12.29
C LYS A 147 18.78 -32.35 -12.24
N ARG A 148 18.62 -31.03 -12.11
CA ARG A 148 17.36 -30.33 -12.44
C ARG A 148 16.78 -31.01 -13.69
N PRO A 149 15.55 -31.57 -13.63
CA PRO A 149 14.92 -32.16 -14.79
C PRO A 149 15.04 -31.17 -15.96
N LYS A 150 15.66 -31.62 -17.06
CA LYS A 150 15.79 -30.78 -18.26
C LYS A 150 14.46 -30.60 -18.99
N ASP A 151 13.54 -31.53 -18.74
CA ASP A 151 12.16 -31.48 -19.20
C ASP A 151 11.32 -30.62 -18.24
N PRO A 152 10.72 -29.51 -18.72
CA PRO A 152 9.87 -28.63 -17.91
C PRO A 152 8.69 -29.35 -17.25
N ASP A 153 8.09 -30.35 -17.91
CA ASP A 153 6.95 -31.09 -17.37
C ASP A 153 7.37 -31.99 -16.21
N ALA A 154 8.51 -32.67 -16.33
CA ALA A 154 9.10 -33.44 -15.25
C ALA A 154 9.50 -32.57 -14.04
N LEU A 155 10.01 -31.36 -14.28
CA LEU A 155 10.31 -30.40 -13.21
C LEU A 155 9.03 -29.96 -12.48
N THR A 156 8.01 -29.58 -13.24
CA THR A 156 6.70 -29.15 -12.72
C THR A 156 6.09 -30.22 -11.82
N ARG A 157 6.00 -31.46 -12.32
CA ARG A 157 5.50 -32.60 -11.54
C ARG A 157 6.29 -32.85 -10.27
N LYS A 158 7.63 -32.79 -10.34
CA LYS A 158 8.50 -33.00 -9.18
C LYS A 158 8.25 -31.96 -8.10
N ILE A 159 8.14 -30.69 -8.46
CA ILE A 159 7.86 -29.61 -7.48
C ILE A 159 6.45 -29.75 -6.90
N GLY A 160 5.46 -30.13 -7.73
CA GLY A 160 4.08 -30.32 -7.27
C GLY A 160 3.91 -31.40 -6.19
N THR A 161 4.84 -32.36 -6.10
CA THR A 161 4.81 -33.39 -5.05
C THR A 161 5.51 -33.00 -3.75
N LEU A 162 6.12 -31.81 -3.68
CA LEU A 162 6.83 -31.34 -2.48
C LEU A 162 5.88 -30.63 -1.51
N ASP A 163 6.19 -30.70 -0.23
CA ASP A 163 5.44 -30.02 0.83
C ASP A 163 6.01 -28.59 1.04
N VAL A 164 5.83 -27.74 0.02
CA VAL A 164 6.30 -26.34 -0.01
C VAL A 164 5.18 -25.38 -0.44
N PRO A 165 4.08 -25.30 0.34
CA PRO A 165 2.84 -24.65 -0.10
C PRO A 165 3.00 -23.17 -0.45
N ASP A 166 3.84 -22.41 0.24
CA ASP A 166 4.07 -20.98 -0.08
C ASP A 166 4.79 -20.80 -1.42
N LEU A 167 5.80 -21.64 -1.71
CA LEU A 167 6.47 -21.62 -3.01
C LEU A 167 5.53 -22.03 -4.13
N GLN A 168 4.67 -23.04 -3.89
CA GLN A 168 3.67 -23.46 -4.85
C GLN A 168 2.66 -22.34 -5.14
N LEU A 169 2.28 -21.53 -4.14
CA LEU A 169 1.42 -20.36 -4.33
C LEU A 169 2.05 -19.34 -5.30
N PHE A 170 3.29 -18.92 -5.04
CA PHE A 170 3.97 -17.95 -5.89
C PHE A 170 4.38 -18.51 -7.25
N LEU A 171 4.66 -19.82 -7.34
CA LEU A 171 4.84 -20.50 -8.62
C LEU A 171 3.56 -20.46 -9.44
N ALA A 172 2.40 -20.75 -8.85
CA ALA A 172 1.12 -20.64 -9.53
C ALA A 172 0.92 -19.21 -10.09
N LEU A 173 1.24 -18.19 -9.30
CA LEU A 173 1.14 -16.79 -9.72
C LEU A 173 2.11 -16.47 -10.87
N SER A 174 3.35 -16.97 -10.81
CA SER A 174 4.34 -16.79 -11.88
C SER A 174 3.93 -17.45 -13.20
N HIS A 175 3.26 -18.61 -13.12
CA HIS A 175 2.70 -19.29 -14.29
C HIS A 175 1.58 -18.46 -14.91
N LEU A 176 0.67 -17.96 -14.08
CA LEU A 176 -0.42 -17.09 -14.52
C LEU A 176 0.10 -15.79 -15.15
N ALA A 177 1.13 -15.17 -14.55
CA ALA A 177 1.79 -13.96 -15.06
C ALA A 177 2.35 -14.17 -16.47
N GLY A 178 2.95 -15.33 -16.74
CA GLY A 178 3.42 -15.72 -18.07
C GLY A 178 2.34 -16.30 -19.01
N GLY A 179 1.05 -16.24 -18.63
CA GLY A 179 -0.07 -16.74 -19.45
C GLY A 179 -0.29 -18.26 -19.42
N ASP A 180 0.43 -19.01 -18.59
CA ASP A 180 0.26 -20.46 -18.43
C ASP A 180 -0.81 -20.77 -17.36
N VAL A 181 -2.06 -20.74 -17.80
CA VAL A 181 -3.23 -21.03 -16.96
C VAL A 181 -3.23 -22.48 -16.45
N ALA A 182 -2.68 -23.42 -17.22
CA ALA A 182 -2.66 -24.84 -16.84
C ALA A 182 -1.66 -25.10 -15.70
N GLY A 183 -0.46 -24.51 -15.80
CA GLY A 183 0.52 -24.59 -14.73
C GLY A 183 0.09 -23.85 -13.46
N CYS A 184 -0.63 -22.74 -13.59
CA CYS A 184 -1.26 -22.07 -12.45
C CYS A 184 -2.23 -23.01 -11.68
N ASP A 185 -3.19 -23.62 -12.39
CA ASP A 185 -4.14 -24.57 -11.80
C ASP A 185 -3.44 -25.79 -11.19
N PHE A 186 -2.40 -26.31 -11.85
CA PHE A 186 -1.60 -27.42 -11.32
C PHE A 186 -0.97 -27.08 -9.96
N TYR A 187 -0.30 -25.93 -9.85
CA TYR A 187 0.39 -25.55 -8.62
C TYR A 187 -0.55 -25.15 -7.49
N LEU A 188 -1.72 -24.58 -7.79
CA LEU A 188 -2.77 -24.34 -6.79
C LEU A 188 -3.26 -25.64 -6.17
N ARG A 189 -3.51 -26.68 -6.98
CA ARG A 189 -3.90 -28.00 -6.46
C ARG A 189 -2.78 -28.62 -5.63
N ALA A 190 -1.55 -28.57 -6.13
CA ALA A 190 -0.38 -29.06 -5.40
C ALA A 190 -0.22 -28.40 -4.03
N ARG A 191 -0.46 -27.08 -3.96
CA ARG A 191 -0.47 -26.32 -2.70
C ARG A 191 -1.53 -26.83 -1.74
N ARG A 192 -2.78 -26.97 -2.20
CA ARG A 192 -3.91 -27.43 -1.39
C ARG A 192 -3.63 -28.83 -0.83
N ASP A 193 -3.15 -29.74 -1.68
CA ASP A 193 -2.78 -31.10 -1.26
C ASP A 193 -1.61 -31.09 -0.25
N ALA A 194 -0.61 -30.20 -0.44
CA ALA A 194 0.51 -30.06 0.49
C ALA A 194 0.05 -29.54 1.87
N ARG A 195 -0.83 -28.54 1.89
CA ARG A 195 -1.41 -28.02 3.14
C ARG A 195 -2.20 -29.08 3.88
N GLU A 196 -3.02 -29.85 3.16
CA GLU A 196 -3.77 -30.96 3.74
C GLU A 196 -2.84 -32.00 4.36
N ARG A 197 -1.80 -32.44 3.64
CA ARG A 197 -0.79 -33.37 4.17
C ARG A 197 -0.06 -32.84 5.39
N MET A 198 0.19 -31.53 5.44
CA MET A 198 0.86 -30.85 6.55
C MET A 198 -0.09 -30.51 7.72
N GLY A 199 -1.40 -30.70 7.57
CA GLY A 199 -2.40 -30.33 8.58
C GLY A 199 -2.56 -28.82 8.78
N LEU A 200 -2.27 -28.01 7.76
CA LEU A 200 -2.38 -26.55 7.83
C LEU A 200 -3.82 -26.12 7.53
N GLN A 201 -4.59 -25.81 8.59
CA GLN A 201 -5.99 -25.41 8.48
C GLN A 201 -6.17 -23.90 8.25
N ASP A 202 -5.40 -23.06 8.94
CA ASP A 202 -5.48 -21.61 8.81
C ASP A 202 -4.43 -21.08 7.83
N ASP A 203 -4.76 -20.01 7.11
CA ASP A 203 -3.85 -19.28 6.24
C ASP A 203 -3.87 -17.79 6.55
N LEU A 204 -2.91 -17.06 5.99
CA LEU A 204 -2.97 -15.60 5.98
C LEU A 204 -4.10 -15.17 5.04
N LEU A 205 -4.92 -14.21 5.46
CA LEU A 205 -6.03 -13.67 4.65
C LEU A 205 -5.59 -13.24 3.24
N ASP A 206 -4.38 -12.68 3.13
CA ASP A 206 -3.78 -12.31 1.86
C ASP A 206 -3.45 -13.53 0.97
N HIS A 207 -3.03 -14.66 1.53
CA HIS A 207 -2.81 -15.89 0.75
C HIS A 207 -4.12 -16.48 0.23
N ASP A 208 -5.18 -16.49 1.06
CA ASP A 208 -6.50 -16.94 0.64
C ASP A 208 -7.06 -16.05 -0.47
N ALA A 209 -6.92 -14.73 -0.33
CA ALA A 209 -7.28 -13.79 -1.37
C ALA A 209 -6.46 -13.99 -2.66
N LEU A 210 -5.18 -14.32 -2.55
CA LEU A 210 -4.34 -14.62 -3.72
C LEU A 210 -4.74 -15.93 -4.42
N GLU A 211 -5.15 -16.97 -3.70
CA GLU A 211 -5.71 -18.16 -4.32
C GLU A 211 -6.99 -17.83 -5.10
N LEU A 212 -7.92 -17.10 -4.48
CA LEU A 212 -9.18 -16.69 -5.12
C LEU A 212 -8.92 -15.79 -6.34
N PHE A 213 -7.91 -14.92 -6.26
CA PHE A 213 -7.45 -14.10 -7.40
C PHE A 213 -7.07 -14.97 -8.60
N MET A 214 -6.27 -16.02 -8.37
CA MET A 214 -5.84 -16.92 -9.43
C MET A 214 -6.98 -17.79 -9.95
N ASP A 215 -7.83 -18.32 -9.07
CA ASP A 215 -9.02 -19.10 -9.45
C ASP A 215 -9.99 -18.28 -10.32
N ALA A 216 -10.24 -17.02 -9.97
CA ALA A 216 -11.07 -16.12 -10.77
C ALA A 216 -10.50 -15.93 -12.18
N LEU A 217 -9.18 -15.73 -12.31
CA LEU A 217 -8.52 -15.59 -13.61
C LEU A 217 -8.48 -16.90 -14.40
N ILE A 218 -8.33 -18.06 -13.76
CA ILE A 218 -8.44 -19.37 -14.42
C ILE A 218 -9.84 -19.57 -14.99
N LEU A 219 -10.89 -19.31 -14.19
CA LEU A 219 -12.29 -19.40 -14.63
C LEU A 219 -12.57 -18.44 -15.78
N TRP A 220 -12.06 -17.20 -15.70
CA TRP A 220 -12.18 -16.19 -16.74
C TRP A 220 -11.56 -16.68 -18.05
N ASN A 221 -10.33 -17.21 -18.02
CA ASN A 221 -9.66 -17.76 -19.19
C ASN A 221 -10.38 -18.99 -19.79
N ARG A 222 -11.10 -19.76 -18.97
CA ARG A 222 -11.93 -20.89 -19.41
C ARG A 222 -13.30 -20.48 -19.94
N GLY A 223 -13.60 -19.18 -20.03
CA GLY A 223 -14.90 -18.67 -20.48
C GLY A 223 -16.03 -18.74 -19.45
N ARG A 224 -15.74 -19.13 -18.20
CA ARG A 224 -16.70 -19.23 -17.09
C ARG A 224 -16.87 -17.87 -16.40
N ARG A 225 -17.37 -16.88 -17.15
CA ARG A 225 -17.35 -15.46 -16.76
C ARG A 225 -18.10 -15.16 -15.46
N GLU A 226 -19.31 -15.69 -15.28
CA GLU A 226 -20.12 -15.40 -14.09
C GLU A 226 -19.51 -16.02 -12.82
N GLU A 227 -18.95 -17.22 -12.94
CA GLU A 227 -18.26 -17.86 -11.82
C GLU A 227 -16.98 -17.11 -11.44
N ALA A 228 -16.23 -16.62 -12.42
CA ALA A 228 -15.06 -15.78 -12.18
C ALA A 228 -15.43 -14.49 -11.41
N LYS A 229 -16.56 -13.85 -11.75
CA LYS A 229 -17.06 -12.69 -11.01
C LYS A 229 -17.45 -13.04 -9.57
N THR A 230 -18.13 -14.17 -9.36
CA THR A 230 -18.47 -14.65 -8.01
C THR A 230 -17.21 -14.87 -7.16
N VAL A 231 -16.21 -15.55 -7.70
CA VAL A 231 -14.94 -15.78 -7.00
C VAL A 231 -14.20 -14.46 -6.74
N ALA A 232 -14.21 -13.52 -7.70
CA ALA A 232 -13.62 -12.19 -7.47
C ALA A 232 -14.36 -11.40 -6.39
N GLY A 233 -15.67 -11.55 -6.25
CA GLY A 233 -16.44 -10.97 -5.14
C GLY A 233 -16.06 -11.59 -3.79
N GLN A 234 -15.87 -12.90 -3.74
CA GLN A 234 -15.38 -13.59 -2.53
C GLN A 234 -13.97 -13.13 -2.15
N MET A 235 -13.05 -13.07 -3.11
CA MET A 235 -11.69 -12.53 -2.93
C MET A 235 -11.73 -11.14 -2.30
N LEU A 236 -12.58 -10.26 -2.82
CA LEU A 236 -12.70 -8.89 -2.33
C LEU A 236 -13.31 -8.84 -0.92
N ALA A 237 -14.25 -9.74 -0.59
CA ALA A 237 -14.76 -9.85 0.77
C ALA A 237 -13.68 -10.35 1.75
N THR A 238 -12.79 -11.24 1.32
CA THR A 238 -11.66 -11.74 2.12
C THR A 238 -10.61 -10.65 2.36
N ALA A 239 -10.30 -9.85 1.33
CA ALA A 239 -9.28 -8.81 1.40
C ALA A 239 -9.76 -7.48 0.77
N PRO A 240 -10.68 -6.75 1.44
CA PRO A 240 -11.39 -5.61 0.86
C PRO A 240 -10.51 -4.39 0.56
N ARG A 241 -9.32 -4.32 1.16
CA ARG A 241 -8.33 -3.25 0.96
C ARG A 241 -7.13 -3.67 0.11
N ASN A 242 -7.12 -4.91 -0.37
CA ASN A 242 -6.04 -5.40 -1.20
C ASN A 242 -6.19 -4.86 -2.62
N LYS A 243 -5.17 -4.15 -3.11
CA LYS A 243 -5.24 -3.44 -4.41
C LYS A 243 -5.23 -4.39 -5.58
N GLY A 244 -4.52 -5.52 -5.47
CA GLY A 244 -4.59 -6.60 -6.44
C GLY A 244 -6.02 -7.14 -6.57
N ALA A 245 -6.68 -7.36 -5.43
CA ALA A 245 -8.07 -7.81 -5.40
C ALA A 245 -9.05 -6.79 -5.99
N ILE A 246 -8.95 -5.52 -5.57
CA ILE A 246 -9.78 -4.42 -6.10
C ILE A 246 -9.59 -4.28 -7.61
N ALA A 247 -8.34 -4.28 -8.08
CA ALA A 247 -8.02 -4.12 -9.50
C ALA A 247 -8.62 -5.25 -10.35
N LEU A 248 -8.48 -6.51 -9.93
CA LEU A 248 -9.07 -7.63 -10.64
C LEU A 248 -10.59 -7.57 -10.62
N TYR A 249 -11.20 -7.35 -9.46
CA TYR A 249 -12.66 -7.24 -9.34
C TYR A 249 -13.20 -6.18 -10.29
N CYS A 250 -12.61 -4.98 -10.28
CA CYS A 250 -13.02 -3.89 -11.16
C CYS A 250 -12.83 -4.23 -12.64
N GLN A 251 -11.71 -4.87 -12.99
CA GLN A 251 -11.47 -5.34 -14.35
C GLN A 251 -12.54 -6.32 -14.83
N LEU A 252 -12.95 -7.28 -13.98
CA LEU A 252 -13.96 -8.28 -14.35
C LEU A 252 -15.39 -7.71 -14.38
N MET A 253 -15.64 -6.66 -13.59
CA MET A 253 -16.94 -5.97 -13.52
C MET A 253 -17.07 -4.80 -14.51
N GLY A 254 -15.99 -4.39 -15.15
CA GLY A 254 -15.97 -3.24 -16.07
C GLY A 254 -16.05 -1.88 -15.35
N SER A 255 -15.57 -1.80 -14.12
CA SER A 255 -15.50 -0.58 -13.32
C SER A 255 -14.07 -0.04 -13.21
N ASP A 256 -13.94 1.22 -12.80
CA ASP A 256 -12.64 1.87 -12.59
C ASP A 256 -12.15 1.59 -11.15
N PRO A 257 -10.98 0.94 -10.96
CA PRO A 257 -10.45 0.67 -9.63
C PRO A 257 -10.14 1.94 -8.81
N LEU A 258 -9.91 3.10 -9.44
CA LEU A 258 -9.74 4.37 -8.72
C LEU A 258 -11.04 4.94 -8.16
N ARG A 259 -12.17 4.39 -8.62
CA ARG A 259 -13.53 4.74 -8.16
C ARG A 259 -14.17 3.63 -7.36
N TYR A 260 -13.42 2.55 -7.10
CA TYR A 260 -13.87 1.53 -6.17
C TYR A 260 -13.62 2.04 -4.75
N TRP A 261 -14.70 2.12 -3.98
CA TRP A 261 -14.67 2.55 -2.61
C TRP A 261 -15.31 1.47 -1.74
N PRO A 262 -14.68 1.08 -0.63
CA PRO A 262 -15.31 0.23 0.37
C PRO A 262 -16.70 0.75 0.76
N PRO A 263 -17.67 -0.14 1.07
CA PRO A 263 -19.04 0.26 1.40
C PRO A 263 -19.17 1.29 2.52
N GLU A 264 -18.19 1.33 3.42
CA GLU A 264 -18.13 2.25 4.56
C GLU A 264 -17.83 3.69 4.13
N MET A 265 -17.29 3.89 2.92
CA MET A 265 -17.05 5.22 2.38
C MET A 265 -18.35 5.88 1.94
N ARG A 266 -18.45 7.19 2.21
CA ARG A 266 -19.60 8.09 1.99
C ARG A 266 -20.74 7.90 2.99
N GLU A 267 -20.68 6.87 3.81
CA GLU A 267 -21.56 6.72 4.97
C GLU A 267 -21.13 7.68 6.08
N PRO A 268 -22.07 8.07 6.97
CA PRO A 268 -21.72 8.80 8.19
C PRO A 268 -20.67 8.04 8.99
N PHE A 269 -19.72 8.77 9.57
CA PHE A 269 -18.77 8.22 10.52
C PHE A 269 -19.53 7.51 11.66
N PRO A 270 -19.16 6.28 12.05
CA PRO A 270 -20.02 5.41 12.84
C PRO A 270 -20.23 5.86 14.29
N ILE A 271 -19.45 6.85 14.78
CA ILE A 271 -19.44 7.27 16.18
C ILE A 271 -19.54 8.80 16.26
N ASN A 272 -20.41 9.32 17.12
CA ASN A 272 -20.42 10.75 17.46
C ASN A 272 -19.84 10.95 18.87
N TYR A 273 -18.51 11.07 18.96
CA TYR A 273 -17.81 11.15 20.24
C TYR A 273 -17.88 12.56 20.86
N ALA A 274 -17.74 12.60 22.18
CA ALA A 274 -17.60 13.81 22.98
C ALA A 274 -16.51 13.58 24.03
N LEU A 275 -15.29 14.04 23.75
CA LEU A 275 -14.09 13.74 24.54
C LEU A 275 -13.45 15.02 25.09
N PRO A 276 -12.83 14.99 26.27
CA PRO A 276 -12.04 16.12 26.76
C PRO A 276 -10.82 16.35 25.86
N GLN A 277 -10.60 17.61 25.45
CA GLN A 277 -9.32 18.01 24.88
C GLN A 277 -8.30 18.13 26.01
N HIS A 278 -7.54 17.06 26.20
CA HIS A 278 -6.54 16.93 27.24
C HIS A 278 -5.32 16.25 26.65
N ASP A 279 -4.14 16.84 26.84
CA ASP A 279 -2.89 16.18 26.48
C ASP A 279 -2.12 15.82 27.75
N PRO A 280 -2.17 14.55 28.20
CA PRO A 280 -1.47 14.11 29.40
C PRO A 280 0.04 14.39 29.37
N PHE A 281 0.63 14.62 28.18
CA PHE A 281 2.06 14.83 28.00
C PHE A 281 2.44 16.32 27.93
N GLY A 282 1.45 17.22 27.99
CA GLY A 282 1.65 18.67 28.05
C GLY A 282 2.29 19.27 26.79
N GLN A 283 2.11 18.64 25.63
CA GLN A 283 2.59 19.12 24.34
C GLN A 283 1.55 20.01 23.65
N TRP A 284 0.30 19.60 23.62
CA TRP A 284 -0.76 20.33 22.96
C TRP A 284 -1.57 21.17 23.94
N PRO A 285 -2.24 22.23 23.47
CA PRO A 285 -3.10 23.05 24.33
C PRO A 285 -4.23 22.23 24.95
N GLU A 286 -4.48 22.47 26.22
CA GLU A 286 -5.67 22.01 26.93
C GLU A 286 -6.93 22.72 26.43
N GLY A 287 -8.09 22.07 26.51
CA GLY A 287 -9.35 22.62 26.04
C GLY A 287 -10.57 22.05 26.78
N GLY A 288 -11.75 22.45 26.32
CA GLY A 288 -13.01 21.88 26.80
C GLY A 288 -13.31 20.51 26.18
N THR A 289 -14.54 20.05 26.36
CA THR A 289 -15.03 18.88 25.62
C THR A 289 -15.14 19.20 24.14
N VAL A 290 -14.51 18.39 23.31
CA VAL A 290 -14.65 18.40 21.85
C VAL A 290 -15.71 17.39 21.46
N ARG A 291 -16.72 17.87 20.71
CA ARG A 291 -17.74 17.02 20.11
C ARG A 291 -17.50 16.94 18.61
N LEU A 292 -17.65 15.74 18.05
CA LEU A 292 -17.50 15.57 16.61
C LEU A 292 -18.56 16.40 15.86
N GLU A 293 -19.82 16.36 16.29
CA GLU A 293 -20.91 17.15 15.68
C GLU A 293 -20.60 18.65 15.56
N ASP A 294 -20.04 19.26 16.60
CA ASP A 294 -19.68 20.68 16.60
C ASP A 294 -18.51 20.96 15.65
N THR A 295 -17.56 20.02 15.58
CA THR A 295 -16.41 20.10 14.67
C THR A 295 -16.88 20.05 13.22
N ILE A 296 -17.73 19.07 12.89
CA ILE A 296 -18.29 18.91 11.55
C ILE A 296 -19.15 20.12 11.16
N ALA A 297 -19.99 20.62 12.07
CA ALA A 297 -20.84 21.78 11.82
C ALA A 297 -20.05 23.08 11.56
N ALA A 298 -18.83 23.19 12.10
CA ALA A 298 -17.96 24.34 11.89
C ALA A 298 -17.16 24.28 10.58
N MET A 299 -17.12 23.13 9.89
CA MET A 299 -16.36 22.96 8.66
C MET A 299 -17.04 23.61 7.46
N ALA A 300 -16.24 24.23 6.59
CA ALA A 300 -16.69 24.67 5.28
C ALA A 300 -16.76 23.50 4.28
N PRO A 301 -17.65 23.57 3.27
CA PRO A 301 -17.64 22.63 2.16
C PRO A 301 -16.25 22.55 1.51
N GLY A 302 -15.80 21.33 1.23
CA GLY A 302 -14.47 21.10 0.68
C GLY A 302 -13.40 20.81 1.72
N GLN A 303 -13.63 21.09 3.01
CA GLN A 303 -12.66 20.80 4.06
C GLN A 303 -12.70 19.33 4.50
N LEU A 304 -11.57 18.90 5.05
CA LEU A 304 -11.32 17.60 5.63
C LEU A 304 -11.13 17.73 7.14
N HIS A 305 -11.72 16.80 7.87
CA HIS A 305 -11.43 16.57 9.27
C HIS A 305 -10.80 15.18 9.43
N LEU A 306 -9.70 15.09 10.15
CA LEU A 306 -9.00 13.83 10.38
C LEU A 306 -9.34 13.31 11.78
N VAL A 307 -9.82 12.09 11.87
CA VAL A 307 -9.97 11.36 13.14
C VAL A 307 -8.91 10.27 13.16
N TYR A 308 -7.95 10.38 14.06
CA TYR A 308 -6.92 9.36 14.25
C TYR A 308 -7.08 8.73 15.64
N SER A 309 -7.66 7.53 15.65
CA SER A 309 -7.74 6.73 16.87
C SER A 309 -6.45 5.93 17.05
N LEU A 310 -5.73 6.22 18.13
CA LEU A 310 -4.45 5.61 18.45
C LEU A 310 -4.57 4.55 19.55
N SER A 311 -5.74 4.33 20.15
CA SER A 311 -5.91 3.34 21.23
C SER A 311 -4.91 3.62 22.38
N TRP A 312 -4.27 2.58 22.92
CA TRP A 312 -3.20 2.61 23.91
C TRP A 312 -1.85 3.17 23.41
N TYR A 313 -1.83 3.90 22.29
CA TYR A 313 -0.65 4.59 21.76
C TYR A 313 -0.84 6.13 21.82
N ARG A 314 0.25 6.88 22.07
CA ARG A 314 0.32 8.35 21.84
C ARG A 314 1.01 8.69 20.53
N THR A 315 2.22 8.17 20.37
CA THR A 315 3.03 8.28 19.14
C THR A 315 3.70 6.94 18.92
N ASN A 316 3.66 6.45 17.68
CA ASN A 316 4.34 5.23 17.26
C ASN A 316 4.92 5.39 15.84
N GLY A 317 5.58 4.35 15.35
CA GLY A 317 6.12 4.33 13.98
C GLY A 317 5.08 4.68 12.91
N PRO A 318 3.92 4.01 12.87
CA PRO A 318 2.83 4.35 11.96
C PRO A 318 2.43 5.83 11.98
N MET A 319 2.09 6.38 13.15
CA MET A 319 1.69 7.79 13.28
C MET A 319 2.78 8.74 12.79
N GLN A 320 4.05 8.45 13.10
CA GLN A 320 5.18 9.22 12.59
C GLN A 320 5.12 9.30 11.05
N TRP A 321 4.87 8.18 10.38
CA TRP A 321 4.85 8.13 8.91
C TRP A 321 3.64 8.84 8.31
N GLU A 322 2.48 8.77 8.98
CA GLU A 322 1.30 9.55 8.59
C GLU A 322 1.61 11.05 8.65
N PHE A 323 2.18 11.52 9.76
CA PHE A 323 2.45 12.94 10.00
C PHE A 323 3.60 13.50 9.15
N GLU A 324 4.62 12.69 8.86
CA GLU A 324 5.70 13.06 7.93
C GLU A 324 5.17 13.43 6.54
N THR A 325 4.02 12.87 6.15
CA THR A 325 3.36 13.16 4.88
C THR A 325 2.24 14.20 5.03
N LEU A 326 1.53 14.21 6.16
CA LEU A 326 0.47 15.19 6.43
C LEU A 326 0.99 16.62 6.51
N ILE A 327 2.16 16.84 7.13
CA ILE A 327 2.76 18.18 7.25
C ILE A 327 2.92 18.88 5.89
N PRO A 328 3.62 18.30 4.90
CA PRO A 328 3.77 18.95 3.60
C PRO A 328 2.46 19.01 2.80
N LEU A 329 1.54 18.04 2.97
CA LEU A 329 0.19 18.13 2.36
C LEU A 329 -0.59 19.33 2.91
N TYR A 330 -0.54 19.57 4.21
CA TYR A 330 -1.15 20.74 4.85
C TYR A 330 -0.50 22.04 4.36
N GLN A 331 0.82 22.08 4.24
CA GLN A 331 1.51 23.27 3.72
C GLN A 331 1.17 23.57 2.26
N MET A 332 0.78 22.55 1.48
CA MET A 332 0.36 22.70 0.09
C MET A 332 -1.06 23.30 -0.04
N ASP A 333 -1.99 22.88 0.82
CA ASP A 333 -3.38 23.37 0.83
C ASP A 333 -3.88 23.50 2.29
N PRO A 334 -3.48 24.57 3.02
CA PRO A 334 -3.74 24.69 4.45
C PRO A 334 -5.23 24.85 4.77
N ASP A 335 -5.99 25.43 3.85
CA ASP A 335 -7.44 25.59 4.01
C ASP A 335 -8.19 24.26 3.86
N ARG A 336 -7.53 23.20 3.36
CA ARG A 336 -8.14 21.89 3.15
C ARG A 336 -8.37 21.13 4.44
N ILE A 337 -7.42 21.16 5.37
CA ILE A 337 -7.48 20.38 6.61
C ILE A 337 -7.95 21.31 7.72
N ALA A 338 -9.23 21.19 8.09
CA ALA A 338 -9.84 22.06 9.09
C ALA A 338 -9.36 21.72 10.51
N SER A 339 -9.25 20.44 10.83
CA SER A 339 -8.86 19.97 12.16
C SER A 339 -8.41 18.51 12.14
N ILE A 340 -7.61 18.13 13.13
CA ILE A 340 -7.11 16.77 13.34
C ILE A 340 -7.36 16.40 14.80
N ASP A 341 -8.11 15.33 15.03
CA ASP A 341 -8.33 14.78 16.36
C ASP A 341 -7.45 13.55 16.55
N LEU A 342 -6.48 13.67 17.46
CA LEU A 342 -5.66 12.57 17.93
C LEU A 342 -6.30 11.99 19.19
N ILE A 343 -6.96 10.84 19.06
CA ILE A 343 -7.67 10.19 20.16
C ILE A 343 -6.76 9.12 20.79
N THR A 344 -6.59 9.18 22.11
CA THR A 344 -5.69 8.27 22.83
C THR A 344 -6.18 7.97 24.25
N ALA A 345 -5.91 6.76 24.73
CA ALA A 345 -6.19 6.33 26.10
C ALA A 345 -4.98 6.42 27.03
N ILE A 346 -3.80 6.78 26.52
CA ILE A 346 -2.56 6.75 27.31
C ILE A 346 -2.36 8.05 28.09
N ASP A 347 -2.09 7.92 29.38
CA ASP A 347 -1.97 9.03 30.34
C ASP A 347 -0.54 9.31 30.79
N ASN A 348 0.43 8.49 30.37
CA ASN A 348 1.83 8.64 30.72
C ASN A 348 2.81 8.45 29.55
N PRO A 349 3.90 9.25 29.48
CA PRO A 349 4.94 9.05 28.49
C PRO A 349 5.60 7.68 28.66
N ASN A 350 5.74 6.94 27.57
CA ASN A 350 6.52 5.71 27.51
C ASN A 350 7.77 5.89 26.63
N SER A 351 8.66 4.89 26.61
CA SER A 351 9.90 4.93 25.82
C SER A 351 9.65 5.17 24.33
N HIS A 352 8.59 4.57 23.76
CA HIS A 352 8.24 4.76 22.36
C HIS A 352 7.88 6.20 22.02
N TRP A 353 7.15 6.88 22.90
CA TRP A 353 6.85 8.28 22.72
C TRP A 353 8.11 9.15 22.79
N ILE A 354 8.98 8.94 23.78
CA ILE A 354 10.22 9.73 23.95
C ILE A 354 11.08 9.67 22.68
N ASP A 355 11.18 8.49 22.06
CA ASP A 355 11.98 8.31 20.85
C ASP A 355 11.38 8.97 19.60
N LYS A 356 10.06 9.22 19.59
CA LYS A 356 9.28 9.53 18.39
C LYS A 356 8.54 10.87 18.43
N ASN A 357 8.49 11.56 19.58
CA ASN A 357 7.72 12.78 19.78
C ASN A 357 8.13 13.96 18.89
N GLN A 358 9.33 13.93 18.31
CA GLN A 358 9.85 14.96 17.40
C GLN A 358 8.88 15.26 16.24
N ILE A 359 8.05 14.29 15.84
CA ILE A 359 7.05 14.52 14.80
C ILE A 359 5.90 15.43 15.24
N GLU A 360 5.49 15.37 16.51
CA GLU A 360 4.45 16.27 17.05
C GLU A 360 4.97 17.71 17.17
N ASP A 361 6.24 17.90 17.55
CA ASP A 361 6.89 19.21 17.55
C ASP A 361 6.94 19.81 16.13
N ARG A 362 7.30 18.99 15.14
CA ARG A 362 7.29 19.41 13.73
C ARG A 362 5.89 19.76 13.24
N ALA A 363 4.88 18.98 13.62
CA ALA A 363 3.49 19.24 13.27
C ALA A 363 3.00 20.57 13.85
N ARG A 364 3.34 20.85 15.11
CA ARG A 364 3.00 22.11 15.77
C ARG A 364 3.72 23.29 15.13
N ALA A 365 5.02 23.15 14.85
CA ALA A 365 5.81 24.17 14.17
C ALA A 365 5.28 24.48 12.76
N ALA A 366 4.73 23.48 12.06
CA ALA A 366 4.06 23.65 10.78
C ALA A 366 2.63 24.22 10.89
N GLY A 367 2.10 24.39 12.11
CA GLY A 367 0.78 24.97 12.35
C GLY A 367 -0.38 24.02 12.08
N LEU A 368 -0.18 22.71 12.19
CA LEU A 368 -1.27 21.74 12.00
C LEU A 368 -2.33 21.93 13.10
N PRO A 369 -3.64 21.92 12.75
CA PRO A 369 -4.73 22.14 13.68
C PRO A 369 -5.07 20.86 14.48
N VAL A 370 -4.11 20.40 15.28
CA VAL A 370 -4.24 19.17 16.08
C VAL A 370 -4.86 19.45 17.44
N ARG A 371 -5.82 18.60 17.81
CA ARG A 371 -6.37 18.47 19.17
C ARG A 371 -6.07 17.07 19.67
N VAL A 372 -5.57 16.96 20.90
CA VAL A 372 -5.40 15.66 21.58
C VAL A 372 -6.65 15.43 22.42
N LEU A 373 -7.34 14.34 22.16
CA LEU A 373 -8.56 13.96 22.85
C LEU A 373 -8.27 12.73 23.70
N PHE A 374 -8.51 12.86 25.00
CA PHE A 374 -8.23 11.79 25.94
C PHE A 374 -9.47 10.91 26.14
N ASP A 375 -9.32 9.62 25.90
CA ASP A 375 -10.40 8.62 26.01
C ASP A 375 -9.96 7.45 26.88
N GLN A 376 -10.22 7.53 28.17
CA GLN A 376 -10.02 6.43 29.11
C GLN A 376 -11.40 5.97 29.59
N PRO A 377 -11.78 4.68 29.43
CA PRO A 377 -10.99 3.50 29.07
C PRO A 377 -10.91 3.06 27.59
N ASP A 378 -10.80 3.98 26.61
CA ASP A 378 -10.60 3.66 25.16
C ASP A 378 -11.87 3.27 24.37
N HIS A 379 -13.02 3.85 24.70
CA HIS A 379 -14.31 3.52 24.08
C HIS A 379 -14.33 3.73 22.56
N VAL A 380 -13.71 4.81 22.06
CA VAL A 380 -13.67 5.10 20.63
C VAL A 380 -12.88 4.02 19.88
N ALA A 381 -11.78 3.53 20.45
CA ALA A 381 -11.04 2.45 19.81
C ALA A 381 -11.82 1.12 19.85
N GLU A 382 -12.55 0.84 20.94
CA GLU A 382 -13.45 -0.30 21.02
C GLU A 382 -14.56 -0.24 19.97
N ASP A 383 -15.28 0.89 19.87
CA ASP A 383 -16.39 1.09 18.95
C ASP A 383 -15.94 1.09 17.48
N LEU A 384 -14.71 1.54 17.18
CA LEU A 384 -14.11 1.44 15.84
C LEU A 384 -13.47 0.07 15.55
N GLY A 385 -13.40 -0.82 16.55
CA GLY A 385 -12.69 -2.09 16.44
C GLY A 385 -11.19 -1.92 16.15
N CYS A 386 -10.56 -0.86 16.66
CA CYS A 386 -9.17 -0.50 16.39
C CYS A 386 -8.25 -0.59 17.62
N ILE A 387 -8.65 -1.37 18.64
CA ILE A 387 -7.88 -1.57 19.89
C ILE A 387 -6.43 -2.00 19.59
N GLU A 388 -6.23 -2.90 18.64
CA GLU A 388 -4.91 -3.48 18.35
C GLU A 388 -4.08 -2.70 17.33
N ALA A 389 -4.71 -1.82 16.54
CA ALA A 389 -4.06 -1.14 15.43
C ALA A 389 -4.67 0.25 15.20
N PRO A 390 -3.88 1.33 15.25
CA PRO A 390 -4.37 2.67 14.99
C PRO A 390 -5.07 2.80 13.64
N GLN A 391 -6.15 3.57 13.62
CA GLN A 391 -6.92 3.83 12.42
C GLN A 391 -7.10 5.32 12.18
N LEU A 392 -6.96 5.71 10.92
CA LEU A 392 -7.11 7.07 10.46
C LEU A 392 -8.32 7.16 9.53
N TYR A 393 -9.16 8.16 9.76
CA TYR A 393 -10.32 8.48 8.95
C TYR A 393 -10.22 9.93 8.47
N LEU A 394 -10.60 10.16 7.21
CA LEU A 394 -10.79 11.50 6.66
C LEU A 394 -12.29 11.72 6.44
N LEU A 395 -12.84 12.76 7.06
CA LEU A 395 -14.27 13.09 7.02
C LEU A 395 -14.53 14.39 6.24
N ASP A 396 -15.70 14.52 5.64
CA ASP A 396 -16.19 15.77 5.04
C ASP A 396 -16.97 16.64 6.03
N HIS A 397 -17.37 17.85 5.60
CA HIS A 397 -18.25 18.77 6.35
C HIS A 397 -19.65 18.24 6.69
N LYS A 398 -20.02 17.02 6.26
CA LYS A 398 -21.25 16.33 6.63
C LYS A 398 -20.97 15.12 7.53
N GLY A 399 -19.74 14.94 7.97
CA GLY A 399 -19.31 13.81 8.81
C GLY A 399 -19.26 12.48 8.06
N ARG A 400 -19.18 12.49 6.73
CA ARG A 400 -19.10 11.27 5.92
C ARG A 400 -17.66 10.81 5.78
N VAL A 401 -17.43 9.50 5.81
CA VAL A 401 -16.10 8.91 5.61
C VAL A 401 -15.68 9.05 4.15
N LEU A 402 -14.64 9.85 3.90
CA LEU A 402 -14.05 10.02 2.56
C LEU A 402 -12.85 9.11 2.31
N SER A 403 -12.18 8.65 3.36
CA SER A 403 -11.09 7.69 3.25
C SER A 403 -10.79 7.05 4.61
N MET A 404 -10.34 5.79 4.57
CA MET A 404 -9.74 5.05 5.69
C MET A 404 -8.31 4.58 5.34
N GLU A 405 -7.78 5.06 4.22
CA GLU A 405 -6.45 4.71 3.74
C GLU A 405 -5.38 5.56 4.42
N LYS A 406 -4.16 5.05 4.41
CA LYS A 406 -3.01 5.73 5.02
C LYS A 406 -2.67 7.02 4.27
N LEU A 407 -2.23 8.03 5.00
CA LEU A 407 -1.53 9.21 4.47
C LEU A 407 -0.05 8.95 4.27
N ALA A 408 0.55 7.95 4.92
CA ALA A 408 1.97 7.64 4.82
C ALA A 408 2.43 7.39 3.37
N ASN A 409 1.52 6.99 2.48
CA ASN A 409 1.72 6.85 1.03
C ASN A 409 0.88 7.85 0.21
N GLU A 410 0.31 8.87 0.86
CA GLU A 410 -0.58 9.93 0.35
C GLU A 410 -1.95 9.47 -0.13
N GLU A 411 -2.20 8.17 -0.15
CA GLU A 411 -3.38 7.59 -0.80
C GLU A 411 -4.68 8.05 -0.16
N GLY A 412 -4.73 8.08 1.18
CA GLY A 412 -5.94 8.50 1.88
C GLY A 412 -6.37 9.92 1.54
N TYR A 413 -5.40 10.83 1.42
CA TYR A 413 -5.67 12.22 1.04
C TYR A 413 -6.25 12.32 -0.36
N TRP A 414 -5.61 11.70 -1.35
CA TRP A 414 -6.04 11.81 -2.74
C TRP A 414 -7.34 11.03 -3.01
N GLN A 415 -7.53 9.89 -2.34
CA GLN A 415 -8.80 9.18 -2.35
C GLN A 415 -9.92 10.06 -1.81
N ALA A 416 -9.72 10.73 -0.67
CA ALA A 416 -10.72 11.61 -0.07
C ALA A 416 -11.11 12.75 -1.02
N LEU A 417 -10.13 13.39 -1.68
CA LEU A 417 -10.39 14.43 -2.67
C LEU A 417 -11.13 13.90 -3.92
N SER A 418 -10.81 12.69 -4.37
CA SER A 418 -11.51 12.05 -5.49
C SER A 418 -12.98 11.78 -5.16
N VAL A 419 -13.24 11.23 -3.97
CA VAL A 419 -14.60 10.95 -3.48
C VAL A 419 -15.40 12.24 -3.37
N MET A 420 -14.81 13.28 -2.77
CA MET A 420 -15.46 14.57 -2.60
C MET A 420 -15.91 15.21 -3.91
N LYS A 421 -15.16 15.05 -5.01
CA LYS A 421 -15.54 15.55 -6.34
C LYS A 421 -16.74 14.82 -6.97
N THR A 422 -17.13 13.68 -6.41
CA THR A 422 -18.18 12.79 -6.95
C THR A 422 -19.42 12.71 -6.06
N LEU A 423 -19.41 13.46 -4.95
CA LEU A 423 -20.55 13.73 -4.08
C LEU A 423 -21.21 15.05 -4.49
#